data_AF-A0AAX3WRS9-F1
#
_entry.id   AF-A0AAX3WRS9-F1
#
_cell.length_a   1.000
_cell.length_b   1.000
_cell.length_c   1.000
_cell.angle_alpha   90.00
_cell.angle_beta   90.00
_cell.angle_gamma   90.00
#
_symmetry.space_group_name_H-M   'P 1'
#
loop_
_entity.id
_entity.type
_entity.pdbx_description
1 polymer ?
#
loop_
_entity_poly.entity_id
_entity_poly.type
_entity_poly.pdbx_seq_one_letter_code
_entity_poly.pdbx_strand_id
1 'polypeptide(L)'
;MTILAFIFMIGSFPSITSACSCADLPSVEEEFELSKAVFSGKVVDIKEKRSLKGYTTKSVLFEVTNTWKGVEQSQIIITTGQGGGDCGYNFIKGEEYLVYANESIIYEAKSLVSSMCNRTRVLSYSQEDLEILGEGQPPIEEVNLSGKHSRNQKYIWATVAVAIGIVVFFILNRRKRLD
;
A
#
# COMPACT_ATOMS: atom_id res chain seq x y z
N MET A 1 -38.84 -2.02 -46.99
CA MET A 1 -39.61 -2.06 -45.73
C MET A 1 -38.77 -2.82 -44.70
N THR A 2 -37.77 -2.14 -44.13
CA THR A 2 -37.79 -1.66 -42.71
C THR A 2 -37.35 -2.71 -41.66
N ILE A 3 -36.36 -3.57 -41.92
CA ILE A 3 -35.79 -4.44 -40.87
C ILE A 3 -34.26 -4.51 -40.98
N LEU A 4 -33.58 -3.37 -41.10
CA LEU A 4 -32.11 -3.34 -41.09
C LEU A 4 -31.49 -2.20 -40.27
N ALA A 5 -32.30 -1.50 -39.45
CA ALA A 5 -31.86 -0.27 -38.79
C ALA A 5 -32.22 -0.15 -37.30
N PHE A 6 -32.55 -1.26 -36.60
CA PHE A 6 -33.12 -1.15 -35.25
C PHE A 6 -32.50 -2.02 -34.15
N ILE A 7 -31.30 -2.57 -34.33
CA ILE A 7 -30.62 -3.33 -33.26
C ILE A 7 -29.12 -2.99 -33.21
N PHE A 8 -28.81 -1.70 -33.17
CA PHE A 8 -27.47 -1.22 -32.76
C PHE A 8 -27.61 -0.12 -31.70
N MET A 9 -28.51 -0.34 -30.75
CA MET A 9 -28.79 0.63 -29.68
C MET A 9 -29.18 -0.11 -28.39
N ILE A 10 -28.35 -1.06 -27.96
CA ILE A 10 -28.47 -1.68 -26.64
C ILE A 10 -27.05 -1.81 -26.06
N GLY A 11 -26.78 -1.05 -24.99
CA GLY A 11 -25.71 -1.40 -24.06
C GLY A 11 -24.62 -0.38 -23.78
N SER A 12 -24.87 0.94 -23.86
CA SER A 12 -24.06 1.88 -23.09
C SER A 12 -24.50 1.80 -21.63
N PHE A 13 -24.07 0.76 -20.92
CA PHE A 13 -24.10 0.75 -19.47
C PHE A 13 -23.21 1.91 -19.00
N PRO A 14 -23.69 2.81 -18.12
CA PRO A 14 -22.79 3.73 -17.45
C PRO A 14 -21.79 2.86 -16.66
N SER A 15 -20.55 2.80 -17.11
CA SER A 15 -19.46 2.39 -16.24
C SER A 15 -19.49 3.36 -15.07
N ILE A 16 -19.74 2.88 -13.86
CA ILE A 16 -19.49 3.67 -12.66
C ILE A 16 -17.98 3.86 -12.60
N THR A 17 -17.49 4.88 -13.30
CA THR A 17 -16.13 5.36 -13.11
C THR A 17 -16.16 6.07 -11.79
N SER A 18 -15.89 5.34 -10.71
CA SER A 18 -15.59 5.98 -9.44
C SER A 18 -14.22 6.63 -9.61
N ALA A 19 -14.21 7.84 -10.16
CA ALA A 19 -13.08 8.73 -10.01
C ALA A 19 -13.02 9.08 -8.52
N CYS A 20 -11.83 9.01 -7.94
CA CYS A 20 -11.65 9.52 -6.59
C CYS A 20 -11.83 11.03 -6.61
N SER A 21 -12.99 11.46 -6.12
CA SER A 21 -13.24 12.81 -5.68
C SER A 21 -13.08 12.74 -4.17
N CYS A 22 -11.99 13.29 -3.68
CA CYS A 22 -11.89 13.57 -2.26
C CYS A 22 -12.97 14.61 -1.95
N ALA A 23 -13.63 14.49 -0.78
CA ALA A 23 -14.17 15.69 -0.16
C ALA A 23 -13.00 16.66 0.06
N ASP A 24 -13.27 17.97 0.15
CA ASP A 24 -12.24 19.00 0.30
C ASP A 24 -11.12 18.53 1.25
N LEU A 25 -9.86 18.74 0.84
CA LEU A 25 -8.72 18.27 1.62
C LEU A 25 -8.80 18.89 3.03
N PRO A 26 -8.61 18.08 4.09
CA PRO A 26 -8.64 18.58 5.46
C PRO A 26 -7.54 19.63 5.69
N SER A 27 -7.66 20.43 6.75
CA SER A 27 -6.57 21.33 7.15
C SER A 27 -5.35 20.54 7.63
N VAL A 28 -4.20 21.21 7.79
CA VAL A 28 -2.98 20.55 8.29
C VAL A 28 -3.20 19.99 9.68
N GLU A 29 -3.81 20.77 10.56
CA GLU A 29 -4.12 20.41 11.94
C GLU A 29 -5.14 19.26 11.99
N GLU A 30 -6.18 19.31 11.17
CA GLU A 30 -7.18 18.24 11.10
C GLU A 30 -6.56 16.93 10.63
N GLU A 31 -5.81 16.94 9.52
CA GLU A 31 -5.14 15.74 9.02
C GLU A 31 -4.07 15.22 10.00
N PHE A 32 -3.36 16.13 10.69
CA PHE A 32 -2.40 15.76 11.72
C PHE A 32 -3.08 15.03 12.88
N GLU A 33 -4.22 15.52 13.35
CA GLU A 33 -5.00 14.89 14.43
C GLU A 33 -5.53 13.51 14.02
N LEU A 34 -6.11 13.41 12.83
CA LEU A 34 -6.63 12.14 12.28
C LEU A 34 -5.51 11.11 12.06
N SER A 35 -4.33 11.57 11.63
CA SER A 35 -3.21 10.71 11.30
C SER A 35 -2.64 9.98 12.51
N LYS A 36 -2.31 8.70 12.30
CA LYS A 36 -1.57 7.91 13.28
C LYS A 36 -0.06 8.15 13.18
N ALA A 37 0.42 8.44 11.98
CA ALA A 37 1.81 8.73 11.68
C ALA A 37 1.94 9.93 10.74
N VAL A 38 2.87 10.83 11.04
CA VAL A 38 3.24 11.98 10.20
C VAL A 38 4.76 12.06 10.15
N PHE A 39 5.33 11.87 8.96
CA PHE A 39 6.78 11.79 8.75
C PHE A 39 7.15 12.26 7.36
N SER A 40 8.42 12.61 7.16
CA SER A 40 9.00 12.83 5.85
C SER A 40 10.03 11.77 5.56
N GLY A 41 10.17 11.40 4.29
CA GLY A 41 11.12 10.38 3.91
C GLY A 41 11.15 10.11 2.42
N LYS A 42 12.20 9.42 2.02
CA LYS A 42 12.45 9.00 0.65
C LYS A 42 11.88 7.62 0.39
N VAL A 43 11.20 7.45 -0.74
CA VAL A 43 10.74 6.12 -1.16
C VAL A 43 11.92 5.32 -1.68
N VAL A 44 12.27 4.22 -1.02
CA VAL A 44 13.41 3.36 -1.40
C VAL A 44 12.97 2.07 -2.10
N ASP A 45 11.74 1.60 -1.88
CA ASP A 45 11.19 0.44 -2.59
C ASP A 45 9.66 0.46 -2.67
N ILE A 46 9.10 -0.07 -3.76
CA ILE A 46 7.65 -0.20 -3.97
C ILE A 46 7.35 -1.60 -4.46
N LYS A 47 6.35 -2.25 -3.87
CA LYS A 47 5.94 -3.60 -4.24
C LYS A 47 4.44 -3.74 -4.34
N GLU A 48 3.99 -4.41 -5.40
CA GLU A 48 2.60 -4.81 -5.51
C GLU A 48 2.33 -6.05 -4.65
N LYS A 49 1.23 -6.01 -3.92
CA LYS A 49 0.70 -7.12 -3.13
C LYS A 49 -0.69 -7.46 -3.64
N ARG A 50 -0.86 -8.69 -4.12
CA ARG A 50 -2.17 -9.21 -4.51
C ARG A 50 -2.80 -9.95 -3.35
N SER A 51 -3.95 -9.49 -2.89
CA SER A 51 -4.73 -10.17 -1.87
C SER A 51 -5.41 -11.41 -2.44
N LEU A 52 -5.63 -12.41 -1.58
CA LEU A 52 -6.42 -13.60 -1.90
C LEU A 52 -7.86 -13.25 -2.31
N LYS A 53 -8.37 -12.10 -1.84
CA LYS A 53 -9.70 -11.57 -2.18
C LYS A 53 -9.74 -10.85 -3.53
N GLY A 54 -8.63 -10.81 -4.28
CA GLY A 54 -8.59 -10.33 -5.65
C GLY A 54 -8.24 -8.85 -5.84
N TYR A 55 -8.19 -8.04 -4.76
CA TYR A 55 -7.67 -6.68 -4.85
C TYR A 55 -6.13 -6.65 -4.80
N THR A 56 -5.55 -5.59 -5.38
CA THR A 56 -4.11 -5.38 -5.38
C THR A 56 -3.80 -4.06 -4.68
N THR A 57 -2.74 -4.04 -3.87
CA THR A 57 -2.25 -2.84 -3.17
C THR A 57 -0.77 -2.65 -3.46
N LYS A 58 -0.25 -1.48 -3.09
CA LYS A 58 1.17 -1.17 -3.09
C LYS A 58 1.67 -1.11 -1.65
N SER A 59 2.75 -1.82 -1.38
CA SER A 59 3.57 -1.71 -0.18
C SER A 59 4.73 -0.78 -0.50
N VAL A 60 4.93 0.25 0.31
CA VAL A 60 5.92 1.31 0.06
C VAL A 60 6.86 1.39 1.25
N LEU A 61 8.15 1.20 0.99
CA LEU A 61 9.21 1.32 1.97
C LEU A 61 9.82 2.71 1.87
N PHE A 62 9.84 3.40 3.01
CA PHE A 62 10.47 4.70 3.18
C PHE A 62 11.73 4.60 4.02
N GLU A 63 12.72 5.40 3.66
CA GLU A 63 13.79 5.85 4.54
C GLU A 63 13.35 7.19 5.15
N VAL A 64 13.19 7.23 6.47
CA VAL A 64 12.58 8.33 7.22
C VAL A 64 13.65 9.38 7.54
N THR A 65 13.35 10.64 7.20
CA THR A 65 14.23 11.78 7.47
C THR A 65 13.78 12.53 8.72
N ASN A 66 12.49 12.90 8.80
CA ASN A 66 11.91 13.59 9.95
C ASN A 66 10.58 12.94 10.39
N THR A 67 10.26 13.06 11.67
CA THR A 67 9.00 12.62 12.28
C THR A 67 8.35 13.76 13.06
N TRP A 68 7.03 13.85 12.96
CA TRP A 68 6.18 14.74 13.76
C TRP A 68 5.19 13.96 14.63
N LYS A 69 4.84 12.73 14.22
CA LYS A 69 3.88 11.90 14.97
C LYS A 69 4.11 10.42 14.68
N GLY A 70 4.13 9.61 15.74
CA GLY A 70 3.89 8.16 15.68
C GLY A 70 4.96 7.28 15.01
N VAL A 71 6.07 7.85 14.52
CA VAL A 71 7.17 7.11 13.91
C VAL A 71 8.46 7.40 14.66
N GLU A 72 9.13 6.37 15.15
CA GLU A 72 10.46 6.47 15.80
C GLU A 72 11.56 5.80 14.96
N GLN A 73 11.18 5.04 13.94
CA GLN A 73 12.06 4.17 13.16
C GLN A 73 12.66 4.86 11.92
N SER A 74 13.93 4.55 11.60
CA SER A 74 14.62 5.07 10.41
C SER A 74 14.09 4.53 9.08
N GLN A 75 13.34 3.43 9.12
CA GLN A 75 12.58 2.94 7.98
C GLN A 75 11.17 2.57 8.38
N ILE A 76 10.22 2.80 7.48
CA ILE A 76 8.81 2.44 7.69
C ILE A 76 8.20 1.89 6.41
N ILE A 77 7.33 0.89 6.56
CA ILE A 77 6.53 0.33 5.46
C ILE A 77 5.08 0.75 5.66
N ILE A 78 4.51 1.41 4.65
CA ILE A 78 3.07 1.71 4.60
C ILE A 78 2.42 0.99 3.42
N THR A 79 1.09 0.92 3.44
CA THR A 79 0.28 0.39 2.35
C THR A 79 -0.48 1.52 1.66
N THR A 80 -0.70 1.41 0.35
CA THR A 80 -1.61 2.27 -0.39
C THR A 80 -2.33 1.47 -1.47
N GLY A 81 -3.43 2.01 -1.99
CA GLY A 81 -4.11 1.45 -3.16
C GLY A 81 -3.25 1.47 -4.43
N GLN A 82 -3.74 0.92 -5.52
CA GLN A 82 -3.08 1.04 -6.82
C GLN A 82 -3.14 2.46 -7.40
N GLY A 83 -4.18 3.22 -7.06
CA GLY A 83 -4.56 4.48 -7.69
C GLY A 83 -5.75 4.31 -8.64
N GLY A 84 -6.33 5.43 -9.08
CA GLY A 84 -7.54 5.41 -9.90
C GLY A 84 -8.77 5.13 -9.06
N GLY A 85 -9.36 3.94 -9.17
CA GLY A 85 -10.65 3.60 -8.55
C GLY A 85 -10.62 3.24 -7.06
N ASP A 86 -9.43 3.06 -6.46
CA ASP A 86 -9.27 2.72 -5.03
C ASP A 86 -8.59 3.81 -4.21
N CYS A 87 -8.41 4.99 -4.80
CA CYS A 87 -7.86 6.19 -4.19
C CYS A 87 -6.44 6.04 -3.62
N GLY A 88 -5.67 5.05 -4.11
CA GLY A 88 -4.26 4.91 -3.77
C GLY A 88 -3.42 6.12 -4.14
N TYR A 89 -2.45 6.45 -3.28
CA TYR A 89 -1.46 7.49 -3.54
C TYR A 89 -0.38 6.96 -4.49
N ASN A 90 -0.02 7.74 -5.50
CA ASN A 90 0.98 7.32 -6.49
C ASN A 90 2.40 7.73 -6.08
N PHE A 91 2.99 6.96 -5.15
CA PHE A 91 4.40 7.14 -4.77
C PHE A 91 5.36 6.77 -5.91
N ILE A 92 6.45 7.52 -6.01
CA ILE A 92 7.52 7.32 -6.99
C ILE A 92 8.80 6.96 -6.24
N LYS A 93 9.47 5.88 -6.67
CA LYS A 93 10.74 5.47 -6.07
C LYS A 93 11.81 6.53 -6.29
N GLY A 94 12.52 6.89 -5.23
CA GLY A 94 13.56 7.92 -5.23
C GLY A 94 13.07 9.32 -4.86
N GLU A 95 11.76 9.55 -4.83
CA GLU A 95 11.17 10.83 -4.43
C GLU A 95 10.99 10.93 -2.91
N GLU A 96 11.02 12.16 -2.42
CA GLU A 96 10.79 12.50 -1.01
C GLU A 96 9.38 13.05 -0.79
N TYR A 97 8.74 12.60 0.28
CA TYR A 97 7.36 12.97 0.59
C TYR A 97 7.22 13.44 2.03
N LEU A 98 6.27 14.33 2.27
CA LEU A 98 5.60 14.45 3.56
C LEU A 98 4.41 13.50 3.54
N VAL A 99 4.36 12.57 4.50
CA VAL A 99 3.40 11.47 4.53
C VAL A 99 2.53 11.60 5.76
N TYR A 100 1.22 11.62 5.52
CA TYR A 100 0.17 11.44 6.50
C TYR A 100 -0.40 10.04 6.33
N ALA A 101 -0.31 9.23 7.38
CA ALA A 101 -0.74 7.84 7.35
C ALA A 101 -1.69 7.51 8.50
N ASN A 102 -2.79 6.87 8.14
CA ASN A 102 -3.84 6.43 9.03
C ASN A 102 -3.76 4.94 9.27
N GLU A 103 -4.25 4.49 10.41
CA GLU A 103 -4.34 3.08 10.72
C GLU A 103 -5.59 2.46 10.08
N SER A 104 -5.41 1.38 9.33
CA SER A 104 -6.50 0.75 8.59
C SER A 104 -6.40 -0.78 8.57
N ILE A 105 -7.58 -1.40 8.54
CA ILE A 105 -7.79 -2.85 8.41
C ILE A 105 -8.36 -3.23 7.03
N ILE A 106 -8.45 -2.27 6.10
CA ILE A 106 -9.10 -2.46 4.79
C ILE A 106 -8.30 -3.45 3.92
N TYR A 107 -6.97 -3.36 3.94
CA TYR A 107 -6.12 -4.11 3.00
C TYR A 107 -5.52 -5.39 3.58
N GLU A 108 -5.04 -5.37 4.82
CA GLU A 108 -4.42 -6.51 5.52
C GLU A 108 -4.72 -6.41 7.04
N ALA A 109 -4.00 -7.18 7.87
CA ALA A 109 -3.92 -6.89 9.30
C ALA A 109 -3.52 -5.41 9.52
N LYS A 110 -4.03 -4.83 10.60
CA LYS A 110 -3.76 -3.47 11.10
C LYS A 110 -2.47 -2.86 10.53
N SER A 111 -2.61 -1.98 9.54
CA SER A 111 -1.49 -1.40 8.77
C SER A 111 -1.65 0.11 8.62
N LEU A 112 -0.53 0.83 8.49
CA LEU A 112 -0.55 2.24 8.14
C LEU A 112 -0.85 2.39 6.65
N VAL A 113 -1.77 3.28 6.33
CA VAL A 113 -2.29 3.52 4.98
C VAL A 113 -2.27 5.00 4.67
N SER A 114 -1.85 5.33 3.45
CA SER A 114 -1.96 6.66 2.87
C SER A 114 -2.70 6.59 1.53
N SER A 115 -3.45 7.64 1.21
CA SER A 115 -4.31 7.76 0.02
C SER A 115 -4.15 9.14 -0.61
N MET A 116 -4.67 9.31 -1.83
CA MET A 116 -4.70 10.62 -2.51
C MET A 116 -5.57 11.67 -1.81
N CYS A 117 -6.42 11.26 -0.87
CA CYS A 117 -7.29 12.16 -0.11
C CYS A 117 -6.72 12.60 1.23
N ASN A 118 -5.53 12.10 1.59
CA ASN A 118 -4.76 12.66 2.69
C ASN A 118 -3.97 13.89 2.19
N ARG A 119 -3.39 14.67 3.11
CA ARG A 119 -2.43 15.73 2.76
C ARG A 119 -1.04 15.22 2.37
N THR A 120 -0.90 13.94 2.04
CA THR A 120 0.39 13.36 1.61
C THR A 120 0.83 13.98 0.29
N ARG A 121 2.05 14.49 0.21
CA ARG A 121 2.57 15.16 -1.00
C ARG A 121 4.09 15.16 -1.06
N VAL A 122 4.63 15.40 -2.26
CA VAL A 122 6.08 15.54 -2.48
C VAL A 122 6.60 16.65 -1.57
N LEU A 123 7.70 16.35 -0.86
CA LEU A 123 8.22 17.20 0.22
C LEU A 123 8.54 18.62 -0.24
N SER A 124 9.04 18.79 -1.46
CA SER A 124 9.34 20.11 -2.04
C SER A 124 8.12 21.00 -2.23
N TYR A 125 6.92 20.42 -2.29
CA TYR A 125 5.67 21.17 -2.37
C TYR A 125 5.04 21.35 -0.99
N SER A 126 5.60 20.78 0.08
CA SER A 126 5.03 20.68 1.43
C SER A 126 5.14 21.93 2.31
N GLN A 127 5.45 23.09 1.75
CA GLN A 127 5.79 24.29 2.53
C GLN A 127 4.71 24.71 3.52
N GLU A 128 3.45 24.81 3.08
CA GLU A 128 2.31 25.14 3.97
C GLU A 128 2.19 24.18 5.17
N ASP A 129 2.37 22.88 4.94
CA ASP A 129 2.26 21.89 6.02
C ASP A 129 3.46 22.03 6.96
N LEU A 130 4.67 22.23 6.43
CA LEU A 130 5.87 22.38 7.24
C LEU A 130 5.87 23.66 8.10
N GLU A 131 5.25 24.74 7.62
CA GLU A 131 5.08 25.97 8.40
C GLU A 131 4.19 25.77 9.63
N ILE A 132 3.16 24.92 9.51
CA ILE A 132 2.22 24.62 10.60
C ILE A 132 2.78 23.52 11.51
N LEU A 133 3.37 22.46 10.94
CA LEU A 133 3.93 21.34 11.69
C LEU A 133 5.21 21.72 12.47
N GLY A 134 5.96 22.72 11.98
CA GLY A 134 7.23 23.14 12.57
C GLY A 134 8.38 22.15 12.32
N GLU A 135 9.43 22.28 13.12
CA GLU A 135 10.61 21.42 13.01
C GLU A 135 10.31 19.98 13.44
N GLY A 136 10.46 19.03 12.51
CA GLY A 136 10.40 17.60 12.82
C GLY A 136 11.65 17.12 13.56
N GLN A 137 11.56 15.93 14.15
CA GLN A 137 12.68 15.27 14.81
C GLN A 137 13.25 14.15 13.92
N PRO A 138 14.55 13.84 13.98
CA PRO A 138 15.07 12.66 13.31
C PRO A 138 14.52 11.38 13.98
N PRO A 139 14.42 10.25 13.26
CA PRO A 139 14.11 8.96 13.86
C PRO A 139 15.19 8.56 14.88
N ILE A 140 14.79 7.84 15.92
CA ILE A 140 15.65 7.45 17.06
C ILE A 140 15.97 5.95 17.10
N GLU A 141 15.21 5.13 16.36
CA GLU A 141 15.38 3.69 16.26
C GLU A 141 15.88 3.31 14.86
N GLU A 142 17.15 2.92 14.76
CA GLU A 142 17.73 2.46 13.51
C GLU A 142 17.27 1.04 13.16
N VAL A 143 16.56 0.89 12.03
CA VAL A 143 16.03 -0.40 11.57
C VAL A 143 16.31 -0.64 10.09
N ASN A 144 16.46 -1.91 9.71
CA ASN A 144 16.57 -2.32 8.31
C ASN A 144 15.37 -3.18 7.90
N LEU A 145 14.39 -2.54 7.26
CA LEU A 145 13.17 -3.18 6.77
C LEU A 145 13.28 -3.66 5.33
N SER A 146 14.40 -3.42 4.63
CA SER A 146 14.62 -3.84 3.24
C SER A 146 14.48 -5.36 3.08
N GLY A 147 14.98 -6.15 4.03
CA GLY A 147 14.83 -7.61 4.02
C GLY A 147 13.37 -8.07 4.24
N LYS A 148 12.63 -7.38 5.12
CA LYS A 148 11.21 -7.64 5.38
C LYS A 148 10.37 -7.28 4.15
N HIS A 149 10.65 -6.14 3.52
CA HIS A 149 10.00 -5.70 2.29
C HIS A 149 10.36 -6.62 1.11
N SER A 150 11.61 -7.10 1.05
CA SER A 150 12.10 -8.02 0.01
C SER A 150 11.35 -9.36 -0.01
N ARG A 151 10.92 -9.85 1.15
CA ARG A 151 10.36 -11.19 1.34
C ARG A 151 9.16 -11.46 0.43
N ASN A 152 9.40 -12.25 -0.61
CA ASN A 152 8.42 -12.57 -1.64
C ASN A 152 7.49 -13.70 -1.18
N GLN A 153 6.18 -13.53 -1.35
CA GLN A 153 5.16 -14.57 -1.07
C GLN A 153 5.43 -15.90 -1.81
N LYS A 154 6.15 -15.86 -2.94
CA LYS A 154 6.53 -17.07 -3.68
C LYS A 154 7.37 -18.06 -2.85
N TYR A 155 8.19 -17.57 -1.91
CA TYR A 155 8.99 -18.45 -1.06
C TYR A 155 8.13 -19.25 -0.08
N ILE A 156 7.00 -18.70 0.37
CA ILE A 156 6.03 -19.40 1.22
C ILE A 156 5.36 -20.54 0.43
N TRP A 157 4.95 -20.29 -0.81
CA TRP A 157 4.36 -21.35 -1.65
C TRP A 157 5.37 -22.42 -2.05
N ALA A 158 6.63 -22.05 -2.27
CA ALA A 158 7.70 -23.01 -2.54
C ALA A 158 7.96 -23.94 -1.33
N THR A 159 8.01 -23.41 -0.11
CA THR A 159 8.21 -24.24 1.09
C THR A 159 7.02 -25.15 1.35
N VAL A 160 5.79 -24.68 1.14
CA VAL A 160 4.57 -25.50 1.23
C VAL A 160 4.59 -26.62 0.19
N ALA A 161 4.94 -26.35 -1.06
CA ALA A 161 5.03 -27.36 -2.11
C ALA A 161 6.07 -28.45 -1.80
N VAL A 162 7.24 -28.06 -1.28
CA VAL A 162 8.28 -29.00 -0.85
C VAL A 162 7.78 -29.87 0.31
N ALA A 163 7.13 -29.28 1.32
CA ALA A 163 6.58 -30.04 2.44
C ALA A 163 5.53 -31.05 1.99
N ILE A 164 4.61 -30.66 1.10
CA ILE A 164 3.63 -31.56 0.49
C ILE A 164 4.33 -32.69 -0.27
N GLY A 165 5.35 -32.37 -1.08
CA GLY A 165 6.13 -33.37 -1.82
C GLY A 165 6.80 -34.40 -0.91
N ILE A 166 7.36 -33.97 0.21
CA ILE A 166 7.95 -34.85 1.23
C ILE A 166 6.89 -35.77 1.83
N VAL A 167 5.73 -35.22 2.23
CA VAL A 167 4.63 -36.01 2.80
C VAL A 167 4.12 -37.05 1.80
N VAL A 168 3.89 -36.67 0.55
CA VAL A 168 3.44 -37.58 -0.52
C VAL A 168 4.47 -38.68 -0.76
N PHE A 169 5.77 -38.33 -0.81
CA PHE A 169 6.84 -39.31 -0.94
C PHE A 169 6.81 -40.35 0.18
N PHE A 170 6.67 -39.92 1.44
CA PHE A 170 6.56 -40.83 2.58
C PHE A 170 5.30 -41.71 2.52
N ILE A 171 4.15 -41.19 2.09
CA ILE A 171 2.91 -41.97 1.93
C ILE A 171 3.06 -43.03 0.85
N LEU A 172 3.61 -42.67 -0.31
CA LEU A 172 3.84 -43.59 -1.42
C LEU A 172 4.85 -44.69 -1.03
N ASN A 173 5.91 -44.32 -0.31
CA ASN A 173 6.92 -45.27 0.14
C ASN A 173 6.42 -46.20 1.26
N ARG A 174 5.48 -45.74 2.09
CA ARG A 174 4.77 -46.60 3.06
C ARG A 174 3.81 -47.58 2.39
N ARG A 175 3.08 -47.15 1.36
CA ARG A 175 2.21 -48.04 0.57
C ARG A 175 2.98 -49.17 -0.10
N LYS A 176 4.10 -48.86 -0.77
CA LYS A 176 4.98 -49.87 -1.40
C LYS A 176 5.58 -50.91 -0.44
N ARG A 177 5.56 -50.68 0.87
CA ARG A 177 6.08 -51.63 1.87
C ARG A 177 4.98 -52.54 2.43
N LEU A 178 3.71 -52.20 2.22
CA LEU A 178 2.55 -52.94 2.71
C LEU A 178 1.95 -53.89 1.65
N ASP A 179 2.35 -53.70 0.38
CA ASP A 179 2.15 -54.63 -0.74
C ASP A 179 3.39 -55.54 -0.90
#